data_AF-A0A959RNL6-F1
#
_entry.id   AF-A0A959RNL6-F1
#
_cell.length_a   1.000
_cell.length_b   1.000
_cell.length_c   1.000
_cell.angle_alpha   90.00
_cell.angle_beta   90.00
_cell.angle_gamma   90.00
#
_symmetry.space_group_name_H-M   'P 1'
#
loop_
_entity.id
_entity.type
_entity.pdbx_description
1 polymer ?
#
loop_
_entity_poly.entity_id
_entity_poly.type
_entity_poly.pdbx_seq_one_letter_code
_entity_poly.pdbx_strand_id
1 'polypeptide(L)'
;ALWQSNKKYSWMKLRNGSFKDYVPNHYELGYLLVNYGREKYGNDFWEKVTKDASAYKGLLYPFQKAIKKYSGIAYRNFRTEALEFYKKNIERVAVKRDEYLLPVQEHFVTNYYFPYVIGEDSVLYLKSSYRKLPAFYVKDAKGEHKIKTKDI
;
A
#
# COMPACT_ATOMS: atom_id res chain seq x y z
N ALA A 1 -8.41 5.25 -1.06
CA ALA A 1 -7.13 5.11 -0.32
C ALA A 1 -7.36 4.87 1.17
N LEU A 2 -6.39 4.25 1.89
CA LEU A 2 -6.53 3.92 3.33
C LEU A 2 -6.93 5.11 4.20
N TRP A 3 -6.30 6.27 3.99
CA TRP A 3 -6.60 7.49 4.75
C TRP A 3 -8.02 8.00 4.53
N GLN A 4 -8.55 7.92 3.30
CA GLN A 4 -9.93 8.29 2.98
C GLN A 4 -10.95 7.35 3.63
N SER A 5 -10.58 6.09 3.88
CA SER A 5 -11.39 5.12 4.62
C SER A 5 -11.22 5.19 6.15
N ASN A 6 -10.50 6.22 6.65
CA ASN A 6 -10.18 6.42 8.07
C ASN A 6 -9.56 5.19 8.76
N LYS A 7 -8.86 4.33 8.00
CA LYS A 7 -8.19 3.15 8.54
C LYS A 7 -6.88 3.57 9.20
N LYS A 8 -6.77 3.35 10.51
CA LYS A 8 -5.57 3.67 11.32
C LYS A 8 -4.81 2.40 11.65
N TYR A 9 -3.78 2.09 10.86
CA TYR A 9 -2.92 0.92 11.09
C TYR A 9 -1.64 1.29 11.84
N SER A 10 -1.17 0.38 12.69
CA SER A 10 0.09 0.56 13.41
C SER A 10 1.27 0.54 12.45
N TRP A 11 2.38 1.17 12.85
CA TRP A 11 3.61 1.16 12.06
C TRP A 11 4.09 -0.27 11.75
N MET A 12 4.01 -1.18 12.73
CA MET A 12 4.42 -2.57 12.53
C MET A 12 3.58 -3.26 11.46
N LYS A 13 2.28 -2.96 11.39
CA LYS A 13 1.39 -3.52 10.37
C LYS A 13 1.66 -2.94 8.98
N LEU A 14 1.88 -1.63 8.88
CA LEU A 14 2.25 -1.00 7.61
C LEU A 14 3.60 -1.50 7.08
N ARG A 15 4.59 -1.63 7.98
CA ARG A 15 5.94 -2.08 7.63
C ARG A 15 6.00 -3.56 7.25
N ASN A 16 5.27 -4.42 7.95
CA ASN A 16 5.41 -5.88 7.82
C ASN A 16 4.31 -6.53 6.97
N GLY A 17 3.28 -5.78 6.55
CA GLY A 17 2.16 -6.33 5.80
C GLY A 17 1.01 -6.84 6.67
N SER A 18 -0.03 -7.36 6.02
CA SER A 18 -1.15 -8.04 6.67
C SER A 18 -1.81 -9.03 5.72
N PHE A 19 -2.12 -10.23 6.23
CA PHE A 19 -2.89 -11.26 5.52
C PHE A 19 -4.40 -11.11 5.67
N LYS A 20 -4.86 -10.09 6.41
CA LYS A 20 -6.29 -9.83 6.65
C LYS A 20 -6.70 -8.49 6.06
N ASP A 21 -5.95 -7.46 6.41
CA ASP A 21 -6.24 -6.10 6.03
C ASP A 21 -5.46 -5.70 4.78
N TYR A 22 -6.06 -4.86 3.96
CA TYR A 22 -5.34 -4.21 2.88
C TYR A 22 -4.31 -3.25 3.48
N VAL A 23 -3.04 -3.44 3.16
CA VAL A 23 -1.97 -2.51 3.50
C VAL A 23 -1.12 -2.25 2.27
N PRO A 24 -0.59 -1.03 2.10
CA PRO A 24 0.30 -0.73 1.00
C PRO A 24 1.50 -1.68 1.04
N ASN A 25 2.04 -1.98 -0.13
CA ASN A 25 3.24 -2.79 -0.21
C ASN A 25 4.47 -1.97 0.25
N HIS A 26 5.59 -2.67 0.39
CA HIS A 26 6.83 -2.05 0.88
C HIS A 26 7.41 -0.99 -0.08
N TYR A 27 7.12 -1.06 -1.38
CA TYR A 27 7.54 -0.05 -2.35
C TYR A 27 6.73 1.24 -2.18
N GLU A 28 5.41 1.15 -2.07
CA GLU A 28 4.54 2.31 -1.86
C GLU A 28 4.92 3.03 -0.55
N LEU A 29 5.07 2.28 0.55
CA LEU A 29 5.47 2.86 1.83
C LEU A 29 6.90 3.42 1.77
N GLY A 30 7.83 2.67 1.17
CA GLY A 30 9.23 3.08 1.03
C GLY A 30 9.37 4.36 0.20
N TYR A 31 8.64 4.47 -0.91
CA TYR A 31 8.63 5.64 -1.76
C TYR A 31 8.18 6.89 -1.00
N LEU A 32 7.10 6.82 -0.22
CA LEU A 32 6.64 7.96 0.58
C LEU A 32 7.74 8.44 1.54
N LEU A 33 8.40 7.52 2.23
CA LEU A 33 9.47 7.87 3.17
C LEU A 33 10.70 8.44 2.46
N VAL A 34 11.14 7.81 1.36
CA VAL A 34 12.30 8.26 0.58
C VAL A 34 12.04 9.63 -0.03
N ASN A 35 10.89 9.79 -0.69
CA ASN A 35 10.55 11.06 -1.29
C ASN A 35 10.43 12.17 -0.23
N TYR A 36 9.80 11.90 0.92
CA TYR A 36 9.76 12.85 2.02
C TYR A 36 11.15 13.25 2.54
N GLY A 37 12.05 12.27 2.70
CA GLY A 37 13.42 12.52 3.13
C GLY A 37 14.15 13.46 2.17
N ARG A 38 13.99 13.23 0.87
CA ARG A 38 14.58 14.06 -0.18
C ARG A 38 13.99 15.47 -0.21
N GLU A 39 12.66 15.58 -0.23
CA GLU A 39 11.93 16.85 -0.28
C GLU A 39 12.24 17.74 0.93
N LYS A 40 12.32 17.16 2.13
CA LYS A 40 12.49 17.94 3.37
C LYS A 40 13.94 18.21 3.75
N TYR A 41 14.85 17.27 3.49
CA TYR A 41 16.23 17.32 4.00
C TYR A 41 17.29 17.43 2.89
N GLY A 42 16.87 17.49 1.63
CA GLY A 42 17.76 17.71 0.49
C GLY A 42 18.13 16.44 -0.28
N ASN A 43 18.70 16.65 -1.47
CA ASN A 43 19.05 15.59 -2.41
C ASN A 43 20.12 14.61 -1.87
N ASP A 44 21.01 15.08 -1.00
CA ASP A 44 22.12 14.31 -0.43
C ASP A 44 21.74 13.58 0.88
N PHE A 45 20.50 13.73 1.35
CA PHE A 45 20.03 13.12 2.60
C PHE A 45 20.20 11.60 2.61
N TRP A 46 19.73 10.92 1.57
CA TRP A 46 19.78 9.45 1.50
C TRP A 46 21.17 8.91 1.23
N GLU A 47 22.03 9.68 0.57
CA GLU A 47 23.46 9.33 0.43
C GLU A 47 24.10 9.24 1.82
N LYS A 48 23.95 10.30 2.62
CA LYS A 48 24.47 10.39 3.99
C LYS A 48 23.89 9.31 4.92
N VAL A 49 22.57 9.14 4.89
CA VAL A 49 21.88 8.13 5.72
C VAL A 49 22.35 6.72 5.37
N THR A 50 22.40 6.38 4.08
CA THR A 50 22.79 5.04 3.63
C THR A 50 24.26 4.76 3.92
N LYS A 51 25.14 5.76 3.73
CA LYS A 51 26.57 5.65 4.06
C LYS A 51 26.80 5.34 5.53
N ASP A 52 26.17 6.07 6.44
CA ASP A 52 26.35 5.84 7.88
C ASP A 52 25.64 4.56 8.36
N ALA A 53 24.47 4.25 7.79
CA ALA A 53 23.72 3.05 8.15
C ALA A 53 24.44 1.76 7.73
N SER A 54 24.97 1.71 6.51
CA SER A 54 25.72 0.56 5.98
C SER A 54 27.08 0.38 6.65
N ALA A 55 27.72 1.48 7.09
CA ALA A 55 28.92 1.44 7.91
C ALA A 55 28.65 1.10 9.39
N TYR A 56 27.42 0.68 9.74
CA TYR A 56 27.00 0.34 11.10
C TYR A 56 27.31 1.43 12.15
N LYS A 57 27.34 2.71 11.75
CA LYS A 57 27.63 3.80 12.68
C LYS A 57 26.50 3.89 13.70
N GLY A 58 26.81 3.50 14.93
CA GLY A 58 25.88 3.47 16.04
C GLY A 58 25.49 2.08 16.55
N LEU A 59 26.09 0.99 16.06
CA LEU A 59 25.94 -0.40 16.55
C LEU A 59 24.49 -0.92 16.54
N LEU A 60 23.66 -0.43 17.46
CA LEU A 60 22.24 -0.74 17.55
C LEU A 60 21.41 0.26 16.71
N TYR A 61 20.65 -0.29 15.77
CA TYR A 61 19.76 0.43 14.86
C TYR A 61 20.48 1.53 14.04
N PRO A 62 21.54 1.19 13.29
CA PRO A 62 22.36 2.17 12.58
C PRO A 62 21.53 3.03 11.61
N PHE A 63 20.52 2.47 10.95
CA PHE A 63 19.60 3.23 10.11
C PHE A 63 18.80 4.31 10.87
N GLN A 64 18.27 3.97 12.04
CA GLN A 64 17.49 4.92 12.84
C GLN A 64 18.38 6.03 13.40
N LYS A 65 19.62 5.69 13.78
CA LYS A 65 20.63 6.65 14.22
C LYS A 65 21.08 7.57 13.08
N ALA A 66 21.31 7.02 11.89
CA ALA A 66 21.66 7.81 10.71
C ALA A 66 20.54 8.79 10.33
N ILE A 67 19.28 8.34 10.31
CA ILE A 67 18.14 9.25 10.12
C ILE A 67 18.15 10.34 11.18
N LYS A 68 18.25 9.99 12.47
CA LYS A 68 18.26 11.00 13.55
C LYS A 68 19.38 12.01 13.41
N LYS A 69 20.57 11.57 13.00
CA LYS A 69 21.74 12.41 12.79
C LYS A 69 21.53 13.44 11.68
N TYR A 70 20.95 13.02 10.55
CA TYR A 70 20.82 13.88 9.37
C TYR A 70 19.48 14.62 9.27
N SER A 71 18.44 14.17 9.98
CA SER A 71 17.14 14.84 10.03
C SER A 71 16.92 15.68 11.29
N GLY A 72 17.77 15.50 12.32
CA GLY A 72 17.62 16.11 13.65
C GLY A 72 16.51 15.48 14.51
N ILE A 73 15.71 14.55 13.98
CA ILE A 73 14.53 14.00 14.66
C ILE A 73 14.59 12.48 14.77
N ALA A 74 13.97 11.93 15.82
CA ALA A 74 13.90 10.48 15.98
C ALA A 74 13.19 9.81 14.79
N TYR A 75 13.61 8.59 14.43
CA TYR A 75 13.00 7.83 13.33
C TYR A 75 11.47 7.68 13.45
N ARG A 76 10.95 7.64 14.69
CA ARG A 76 9.50 7.64 14.96
C ARG A 76 8.82 8.92 14.51
N ASN A 77 9.43 10.07 14.74
CA ASN A 77 8.86 11.34 14.33
C ASN A 77 8.98 11.49 12.81
N PHE A 78 10.15 11.13 12.25
CA PHE A 78 10.38 11.15 10.80
C PHE A 78 9.29 10.41 10.03
N ARG A 79 9.00 9.15 10.40
CA ARG A 79 7.96 8.37 9.69
C ARG A 79 6.55 8.93 9.89
N THR A 80 6.24 9.48 11.07
CA THR A 80 4.92 10.07 11.34
C THR A 80 4.75 11.33 10.51
N GLU A 81 5.73 12.23 10.53
CA GLU A 81 5.69 13.49 9.76
C GLU A 81 5.64 13.20 8.24
N ALA A 82 6.37 12.19 7.76
CA ALA A 82 6.31 11.76 6.37
C ALA A 82 4.89 11.33 5.96
N LEU A 83 4.25 10.46 6.75
CA LEU A 83 2.89 9.99 6.45
C LEU A 83 1.86 11.12 6.56
N GLU A 84 2.01 12.02 7.53
CA GLU A 84 1.14 13.18 7.68
C GLU A 84 1.27 14.18 6.52
N PHE A 85 2.49 14.39 6.01
CA PHE A 85 2.74 15.25 4.85
C PHE A 85 1.90 14.83 3.63
N TYR A 86 1.92 13.55 3.28
CA TYR A 86 1.13 13.06 2.15
C TYR A 86 -0.36 12.95 2.47
N LYS A 87 -0.73 12.65 3.71
CA LYS A 87 -2.14 12.60 4.11
C LYS A 87 -2.84 13.93 3.83
N LYS A 88 -2.21 15.04 4.21
CA LYS A 88 -2.72 16.41 3.95
C LYS A 88 -2.85 16.72 2.45
N ASN A 89 -1.98 16.15 1.62
CA ASN A 89 -2.02 16.35 0.17
C ASN A 89 -3.16 15.54 -0.49
N ILE A 90 -3.43 14.32 -0.01
CA ILE A 90 -4.48 13.44 -0.56
C ILE A 90 -5.89 13.90 -0.18
N GLU A 91 -6.10 14.49 1.00
CA GLU A 91 -7.41 15.02 1.42
C GLU A 91 -7.93 16.14 0.49
N ARG A 92 -7.07 16.74 -0.34
CA ARG A 92 -7.45 17.75 -1.35
C ARG A 92 -8.05 17.15 -2.62
N VAL A 93 -7.93 15.85 -2.84
CA VAL A 93 -8.44 15.15 -4.02
C VAL A 93 -9.64 14.30 -3.60
N ALA A 94 -10.83 14.91 -3.66
CA ALA A 94 -12.09 14.21 -3.43
C ALA A 94 -12.38 13.27 -4.60
N VAL A 95 -12.21 11.97 -4.38
CA VAL A 95 -12.64 10.94 -5.33
C VAL A 95 -14.14 10.72 -5.11
N LYS A 96 -14.97 11.01 -6.13
CA LYS A 96 -16.38 10.62 -6.12
C LYS A 96 -16.45 9.09 -5.95
N ARG A 97 -17.28 8.63 -5.00
CA ARG A 97 -17.51 7.19 -4.83
C ARG A 97 -18.47 6.76 -5.94
N ASP A 98 -17.92 6.14 -6.97
CA ASP A 98 -18.74 5.46 -7.98
C ASP A 98 -19.39 4.21 -7.37
N GLU A 99 -20.54 3.81 -7.89
CA GLU A 99 -21.20 2.56 -7.53
C GLU A 99 -20.32 1.37 -7.94
N TYR A 100 -20.15 0.41 -7.02
CA TYR A 100 -19.32 -0.76 -7.28
C TYR A 100 -20.07 -1.74 -8.19
N LEU A 101 -19.51 -2.03 -9.37
CA LEU A 101 -20.03 -3.03 -10.32
C LEU A 101 -20.01 -4.48 -9.75
N LEU A 102 -19.12 -4.74 -8.80
CA LEU A 102 -18.90 -6.04 -8.18
C LEU A 102 -19.16 -5.97 -6.67
N PRO A 103 -19.64 -7.06 -6.04
CA PRO A 103 -19.95 -7.06 -4.63
C PRO A 103 -18.70 -6.77 -3.80
N VAL A 104 -18.85 -5.82 -2.87
CA VAL A 104 -17.81 -5.45 -1.92
C VAL A 104 -17.76 -6.51 -0.82
N GLN A 105 -16.59 -7.13 -0.63
CA GLN A 105 -16.35 -8.04 0.47
C GLN A 105 -15.64 -7.29 1.60
N GLU A 106 -16.22 -7.26 2.80
CA GLU A 106 -15.71 -6.44 3.90
C GLU A 106 -14.74 -7.19 4.83
N HIS A 107 -14.74 -8.52 4.79
CA HIS A 107 -14.02 -9.34 5.76
C HIS A 107 -12.54 -9.60 5.42
N PHE A 108 -12.22 -9.63 4.13
CA PHE A 108 -10.87 -9.91 3.62
C PHE A 108 -10.68 -9.26 2.26
N VAL A 109 -9.43 -8.94 1.93
CA VAL A 109 -9.08 -8.31 0.67
C VAL A 109 -9.44 -9.23 -0.49
N THR A 110 -10.27 -8.71 -1.39
CA THR A 110 -10.63 -9.33 -2.66
C THR A 110 -10.39 -8.31 -3.76
N ASN A 111 -9.56 -8.69 -4.73
CA ASN A 111 -9.24 -7.87 -5.88
C ASN A 111 -9.85 -8.49 -7.13
N TYR A 112 -10.38 -7.64 -8.00
CA TYR A 112 -10.93 -8.01 -9.29
C TYR A 112 -10.07 -7.34 -10.36
N TYR A 113 -9.40 -8.13 -11.17
CA TYR A 113 -8.48 -7.66 -12.20
C TYR A 113 -9.00 -7.96 -13.59
N PHE A 114 -8.64 -7.08 -14.52
CA PHE A 114 -8.87 -7.25 -15.96
C PHE A 114 -10.34 -7.58 -16.31
N PRO A 115 -11.31 -6.76 -15.87
CA PRO A 115 -12.70 -6.98 -16.26
C PRO A 115 -12.85 -6.83 -17.78
N TYR A 116 -13.49 -7.80 -18.43
CA TYR A 116 -13.74 -7.82 -19.86
C TYR A 116 -15.16 -8.31 -20.14
N VAL A 117 -15.93 -7.56 -20.93
CA VAL A 117 -17.30 -7.90 -21.30
C VAL A 117 -17.27 -8.95 -22.42
N ILE A 118 -17.95 -10.09 -22.22
CA ILE A 118 -17.92 -11.25 -23.13
C ILE A 118 -19.30 -11.59 -23.74
N GLY A 119 -20.30 -10.74 -23.52
CA GLY A 119 -21.67 -10.88 -24.02
C GLY A 119 -22.51 -9.66 -23.60
N GLU A 120 -23.83 -9.70 -23.80
CA GLU A 120 -24.72 -8.59 -23.44
C GLU A 120 -24.70 -8.31 -21.92
N ASP A 121 -24.80 -9.37 -21.10
CA ASP A 121 -24.89 -9.25 -19.63
C ASP A 121 -23.82 -10.08 -18.91
N SER A 122 -22.63 -10.25 -19.51
CA SER A 122 -21.59 -11.12 -18.95
C SER A 122 -20.22 -10.46 -18.90
N VAL A 123 -19.59 -10.50 -17.72
CA VAL A 123 -18.25 -9.96 -17.48
C VAL A 123 -17.32 -11.04 -16.99
N LEU A 124 -16.21 -11.24 -17.69
CA LEU A 124 -15.06 -12.04 -17.31
C LEU A 124 -14.10 -11.21 -16.46
N TYR A 125 -13.56 -11.78 -15.37
CA TYR A 125 -12.49 -11.15 -14.59
C TYR A 125 -11.63 -12.17 -13.86
N LEU A 126 -10.42 -11.75 -13.48
CA LEU A 126 -9.55 -12.48 -12.56
C LEU A 126 -9.83 -12.05 -11.13
N LYS A 127 -10.36 -12.95 -10.31
CA LYS A 127 -10.59 -12.72 -8.87
C LYS A 127 -9.44 -13.27 -8.06
N SER A 128 -8.84 -12.44 -7.22
CA SER A 128 -7.81 -12.83 -6.25
C SER A 128 -8.23 -12.44 -4.84
N SER A 129 -7.95 -13.27 -3.86
CA SER A 129 -8.23 -12.94 -2.46
C SER A 129 -7.17 -13.52 -1.54
N TYR A 130 -7.09 -12.99 -0.32
CA TYR A 130 -6.18 -13.54 0.70
C TYR A 130 -6.58 -14.94 1.21
N ARG A 131 -7.69 -15.53 0.73
CA ARG A 131 -8.19 -16.83 1.19
C ARG A 131 -8.25 -17.92 0.12
N LYS A 132 -8.20 -17.55 -1.15
CA LYS A 132 -8.37 -18.47 -2.28
C LYS A 132 -7.37 -18.13 -3.37
N LEU A 133 -6.83 -19.16 -4.01
CA LEU A 133 -5.97 -19.00 -5.18
C LEU A 133 -6.68 -18.18 -6.26
N PRO A 134 -5.95 -17.30 -6.98
CA PRO A 134 -6.53 -16.51 -8.06
C PRO A 134 -7.20 -17.40 -9.09
N ALA A 135 -8.37 -17.01 -9.56
CA ALA A 135 -9.14 -17.76 -10.56
C ALA A 135 -9.93 -16.82 -11.48
N PHE A 136 -10.18 -17.30 -12.70
CA PHE A 136 -11.04 -16.64 -13.66
C PHE A 136 -12.51 -16.94 -13.35
N TYR A 137 -13.35 -15.91 -13.37
CA TYR A 137 -14.77 -15.97 -13.11
C TYR A 137 -15.55 -15.25 -14.21
N VAL A 138 -16.75 -15.73 -14.53
CA VAL A 138 -17.77 -14.99 -15.26
C VAL A 138 -18.86 -14.59 -14.29
N LYS A 139 -19.26 -13.32 -14.31
CA LYS A 139 -20.49 -12.86 -13.66
C LYS A 139 -21.54 -12.57 -14.72
N ASP A 140 -22.69 -13.23 -14.61
CA ASP A 140 -23.88 -13.04 -15.44
C ASP A 140 -25.12 -12.75 -14.57
N ALA A 141 -26.30 -12.67 -15.19
CA ALA A 141 -27.57 -12.45 -14.49
C ALA A 141 -27.93 -13.56 -13.47
N LYS A 142 -27.39 -14.77 -13.63
CA LYS A 142 -27.65 -15.92 -12.73
C LYS A 142 -26.65 -15.99 -11.58
N GLY A 143 -25.48 -15.37 -11.71
CA GLY A 143 -24.51 -15.27 -10.62
C GLY A 143 -23.05 -15.27 -11.08
N GLU A 144 -22.15 -15.54 -10.13
CA GLU A 144 -20.71 -15.66 -10.37
C GLU A 144 -20.31 -17.13 -10.53
N HIS A 145 -19.72 -17.49 -11.67
CA HIS A 145 -19.32 -18.85 -12.02
C HIS A 145 -17.79 -18.93 -12.16
N LYS A 146 -17.16 -19.90 -11.48
CA LYS A 146 -15.71 -20.12 -11.58
C LYS A 146 -15.40 -20.90 -12.86
N ILE A 147 -14.51 -20.38 -13.70
CA ILE A 147 -14.05 -21.05 -14.91
C ILE A 147 -12.84 -21.96 -14.59
N LYS A 148 -11.74 -21.34 -14.17
CA LYS A 148 -10.46 -22.03 -13.93
C LYS A 148 -9.61 -21.28 -12.91
N THR A 149 -8.88 -22.02 -12.08
CA THR A 149 -7.79 -21.42 -11.29
C THR A 149 -6.71 -20.91 -12.24
N LYS A 150 -6.13 -19.74 -11.94
CA LYS A 150 -5.00 -19.21 -12.70
C LYS A 150 -3.78 -20.12 -12.47
N ASP A 151 -3.22 -20.65 -13.55
CA ASP A 151 -1.96 -21.38 -13.51
C ASP A 151 -0.81 -20.41 -13.19
N ILE A 152 0.24 -20.91 -12.54
CA ILE A 152 1.41 -20.13 -12.10
C ILE A 152 2.31 -19.82 -13.28
#